data_AF-A0AAW1RIV4-F1
#
_entry.id   AF-A0AAW1RIV4-F1
#
_cell.length_a   1.000
_cell.length_b   1.000
_cell.length_c   1.000
_cell.angle_alpha   90.00
_cell.angle_beta   90.00
_cell.angle_gamma   90.00
#
_symmetry.space_group_name_H-M   'P 1'
#
loop_
_entity.id
_entity.type
_entity.pdbx_description
1 polymer ?
#
loop_
_entity_poly.entity_id
_entity_poly.type
_entity_poly.pdbx_seq_one_letter_code
_entity_poly.pdbx_strand_id
1 'polypeptide(L)'
;MLSGELASRMRKLEREQQARLEKLRAREEKERLVAQRQAERERAREEEIRQRRLAQEAAREAERLWHEEELQVNNGVWWQAALSVVPADEGAARSKGIKRGADKVLLPPSVGAELMRQDAPKNGAQLFELHPEQASAASGAGVSGRLTVTYRRLLKGVYARLQPAVAEFQKEVGGDVREVLEAALARHSTLSEGDWLTAAHAGRSYELRVQKLHPAAAVSVIDTEMEAEVEPSIETQARLLAAEQEERLRQEELARVAAEREAQARAEAEAAEAAQAAAAAIEEQRADDHERRRQASAAELRPEPPLGEPGVATCVVRLPDGRRCAQRFRGSDPLGQLFAWVDAQGGGGAGFGPYNLVAMYPRRVVSLGGGTLAEAGLAGGQETLVLEPAGGLDAQQAAQR
;
A
#
# COMPACT_ATOMS: atom_id res chain seq x y z
N MET A 1 -5.83 -67.57 -54.41
CA MET A 1 -6.32 -67.45 -53.02
C MET A 1 -5.26 -67.81 -51.97
N LEU A 2 -4.35 -68.76 -52.21
CA LEU A 2 -3.35 -69.22 -51.23
C LEU A 2 -2.22 -68.22 -50.85
N SER A 3 -1.84 -67.26 -51.71
CA SER A 3 -0.74 -66.32 -51.35
C SER A 3 -1.16 -65.23 -50.36
N GLY A 4 -2.44 -64.86 -50.32
CA GLY A 4 -2.98 -63.88 -49.37
C GLY A 4 -3.05 -64.43 -47.94
N GLU A 5 -3.32 -65.72 -47.77
CA GLU A 5 -3.38 -66.38 -46.46
C GLU A 5 -2.01 -66.55 -45.81
N LEU A 6 -0.98 -66.89 -46.60
CA LEU A 6 0.41 -66.96 -46.15
C LEU A 6 0.93 -65.58 -45.72
N ALA A 7 0.67 -64.54 -46.51
CA ALA A 7 1.04 -63.17 -46.18
C ALA A 7 0.29 -62.63 -44.94
N SER A 8 -0.93 -63.10 -44.67
CA SER A 8 -1.70 -62.77 -43.47
C SER A 8 -1.13 -63.47 -42.23
N ARG A 9 -0.76 -64.75 -42.34
CA ARG A 9 -0.14 -65.52 -41.25
C ARG A 9 1.25 -64.99 -40.89
N MET A 10 2.07 -64.60 -41.87
CA MET A 10 3.37 -63.96 -41.60
C MET A 10 3.21 -62.62 -40.87
N ARG A 11 2.30 -61.75 -41.31
CA ARG A 11 2.01 -60.48 -40.63
C ARG A 11 1.46 -60.68 -39.22
N LYS A 12 0.66 -61.73 -39.00
CA LYS A 12 0.18 -62.11 -37.65
C LYS A 12 1.34 -62.54 -36.76
N LEU A 13 2.24 -63.38 -37.27
CA LEU A 13 3.42 -63.84 -36.53
C LEU A 13 4.37 -62.68 -36.21
N GLU A 14 4.61 -61.77 -37.14
CA GLU A 14 5.42 -60.57 -36.93
C GLU A 14 4.82 -59.65 -35.86
N ARG A 15 3.50 -59.42 -35.90
CA ARG A 15 2.79 -58.66 -34.86
C ARG A 15 2.86 -59.34 -33.50
N GLU A 16 2.75 -60.67 -33.44
CA GLU A 16 2.89 -61.42 -32.19
C GLU A 16 4.33 -61.39 -31.65
N GLN A 17 5.34 -61.46 -32.54
CA GLN A 17 6.75 -61.32 -32.15
C GLN A 17 7.06 -59.90 -31.66
N GLN A 18 6.56 -58.87 -32.36
CA GLN A 18 6.68 -57.46 -31.95
C GLN A 18 6.00 -57.23 -30.60
N ALA A 19 4.76 -57.68 -30.42
CA ALA A 19 4.04 -57.54 -29.14
C ALA A 19 4.74 -58.27 -27.98
N ARG A 20 5.38 -59.43 -28.23
CA ARG A 20 6.19 -60.14 -27.21
C ARG A 20 7.44 -59.36 -26.84
N LEU A 21 8.16 -58.79 -27.82
CA LEU A 21 9.34 -57.96 -27.57
C LEU A 21 8.98 -56.67 -26.82
N GLU A 22 7.89 -56.00 -27.21
CA GLU A 22 7.38 -54.82 -26.50
C GLU A 22 6.97 -55.15 -25.06
N LYS A 23 6.30 -56.29 -24.84
CA LYS A 23 5.93 -56.75 -23.49
C LYS A 23 7.15 -57.07 -22.63
N LEU A 24 8.21 -57.65 -23.20
CA LEU A 24 9.47 -57.89 -22.49
C LEU A 24 10.17 -56.57 -22.15
N ARG A 25 10.28 -55.63 -23.10
CA ARG A 25 10.84 -54.29 -22.87
C ARG A 25 10.06 -53.52 -21.80
N ALA A 26 8.74 -53.52 -21.86
CA ALA A 26 7.89 -52.87 -20.86
C ALA A 26 8.02 -53.52 -19.47
N ARG A 27 8.24 -54.83 -19.40
CA ARG A 27 8.51 -55.54 -18.14
C ARG A 27 9.87 -55.14 -17.56
N GLU A 28 10.92 -55.14 -18.39
CA GLU A 28 12.27 -54.72 -17.98
C GLU A 28 12.30 -53.24 -17.55
N GLU A 29 11.62 -52.35 -18.27
CA GLU A 29 11.52 -50.93 -17.92
C GLU A 29 10.77 -50.73 -16.60
N LYS A 30 9.65 -51.45 -16.39
CA LYS A 30 8.92 -51.43 -15.12
C LYS A 30 9.76 -51.97 -13.97
N GLU A 31 10.52 -53.04 -14.20
CA GLU A 31 11.42 -53.62 -13.20
C GLU A 31 12.57 -52.67 -12.84
N ARG A 32 13.17 -52.01 -13.84
CA ARG A 32 14.17 -50.95 -13.63
C ARG A 32 13.61 -49.78 -12.83
N LEU A 33 12.40 -49.32 -13.14
CA LEU A 33 11.77 -48.22 -12.40
C LEU A 33 11.47 -48.61 -10.94
N VAL A 34 11.03 -49.85 -10.68
CA VAL A 34 10.81 -50.35 -9.32
C VAL A 34 12.13 -50.47 -8.57
N ALA A 35 13.16 -51.04 -9.19
CA ALA A 35 14.49 -51.16 -8.59
C ALA A 35 15.11 -49.79 -8.28
N GLN A 36 14.97 -48.82 -9.18
CA GLN A 36 15.43 -47.44 -8.96
C GLN A 36 14.70 -46.80 -7.77
N ARG A 37 13.37 -46.91 -7.69
CA ARG A 37 12.59 -46.39 -6.56
C ARG A 37 12.92 -47.08 -5.24
N GLN A 38 13.24 -48.38 -5.27
CA GLN A 38 13.69 -49.12 -4.07
C GLN A 38 15.06 -48.62 -3.61
N ALA A 39 16.02 -48.48 -4.52
CA ALA A 39 17.35 -47.94 -4.22
C ALA A 39 17.29 -46.50 -3.70
N GLU A 40 16.44 -45.64 -4.27
CA GLU A 40 16.21 -44.27 -3.78
C GLU A 40 15.62 -44.26 -2.37
N ARG A 41 14.67 -45.15 -2.07
CA ARG A 41 14.09 -45.29 -0.72
C ARG A 41 15.10 -45.82 0.29
N GLU A 42 15.95 -46.76 -0.09
CA GLU A 42 17.01 -47.29 0.76
C GLU A 42 18.07 -46.22 1.05
N ARG A 43 18.54 -45.50 0.03
CA ARG A 43 19.44 -44.35 0.21
C ARG A 43 18.83 -43.29 1.12
N ALA A 44 17.57 -42.92 0.90
CA ALA A 44 16.89 -41.94 1.75
C ALA A 44 16.83 -42.39 3.22
N ARG A 45 16.56 -43.67 3.49
CA ARG A 45 16.56 -44.23 4.85
C ARG A 45 17.95 -44.25 5.47
N GLU A 46 18.96 -44.65 4.72
CA GLU A 46 20.36 -44.64 5.18
C GLU A 46 20.83 -43.22 5.48
N GLU A 47 20.49 -42.25 4.63
CA GLU A 47 20.78 -40.85 4.83
C GLU A 47 20.05 -40.29 6.06
N GLU A 48 18.78 -40.65 6.28
CA GLU A 48 18.02 -40.27 7.47
C GLU A 48 18.65 -40.84 8.75
N ILE A 49 19.03 -42.13 8.75
CA ILE A 49 19.71 -42.77 9.89
C ILE A 49 21.05 -42.08 10.18
N ARG A 50 21.83 -41.81 9.12
CA ARG A 50 23.11 -41.08 9.23
C ARG A 50 22.90 -39.68 9.81
N GLN A 51 21.92 -38.94 9.30
CA GLN A 51 21.59 -37.60 9.79
C GLN A 51 21.14 -37.64 11.24
N ARG A 52 20.29 -38.59 11.63
CA ARG A 52 19.85 -38.77 13.02
C ARG A 52 21.01 -39.07 13.95
N ARG A 53 21.95 -39.92 13.53
CA ARG A 53 23.15 -40.22 14.33
C ARG A 53 24.04 -38.99 14.49
N LEU A 54 24.33 -38.27 13.40
CA LEU A 54 25.10 -37.03 13.45
C LEU A 54 24.43 -35.98 14.34
N ALA A 55 23.11 -35.83 14.25
CA ALA A 55 22.34 -34.92 15.08
C ALA A 55 22.39 -35.31 16.57
N GLN A 56 22.34 -36.61 16.89
CA GLN A 56 22.47 -37.11 18.26
C GLN A 56 23.88 -36.89 18.83
N GLU A 57 24.92 -37.10 18.03
CA GLU A 57 26.32 -36.84 18.41
C GLU A 57 26.53 -35.34 18.64
N ALA A 58 26.08 -34.49 17.71
CA ALA A 58 26.14 -33.04 17.84
C ALA A 58 25.37 -32.53 19.07
N ALA A 59 24.20 -33.09 19.36
CA ALA A 59 23.42 -32.72 20.54
C ALA A 59 24.15 -33.07 21.86
N ARG A 60 24.80 -34.22 21.93
CA ARG A 60 25.60 -34.63 23.10
C ARG A 60 26.83 -33.74 23.28
N GLU A 61 27.50 -33.39 22.18
CA GLU A 61 28.64 -32.46 22.24
C GLU A 61 28.20 -31.07 22.71
N ALA A 62 27.08 -30.56 22.20
CA ALA A 62 26.51 -29.29 22.64
C ALA A 62 26.14 -29.32 24.14
N GLU A 63 25.52 -30.39 24.62
CA GLU A 63 25.18 -30.55 26.05
C GLU A 63 26.43 -30.59 26.93
N ARG A 64 27.49 -31.30 26.49
CA ARG A 64 28.77 -31.32 27.21
C ARG A 64 29.42 -29.94 27.27
N LEU A 65 29.51 -29.25 26.12
CA LEU A 65 30.11 -27.92 26.04
C LEU A 65 29.35 -26.92 26.93
N TRP A 66 28.02 -26.98 26.90
CA TRP A 66 27.19 -26.15 27.77
C TRP A 66 27.43 -26.45 29.25
N HIS A 67 27.47 -27.73 29.65
CA HIS A 67 27.76 -28.12 31.02
C HIS A 67 29.17 -27.69 31.49
N GLU A 68 30.17 -27.78 30.61
CA GLU A 68 31.55 -27.30 30.89
C GLU A 68 31.59 -25.78 31.07
N GLU A 69 30.89 -25.02 30.21
CA GLU A 69 30.77 -23.56 30.33
C GLU A 69 30.07 -23.16 31.64
N GLU A 70 28.99 -23.86 32.00
CA GLU A 70 28.27 -23.66 33.26
C GLU A 70 29.15 -23.89 34.48
N LEU A 71 29.92 -24.98 34.50
CA LEU A 71 30.90 -25.23 35.55
C LEU A 71 31.95 -24.12 35.60
N GLN A 72 32.43 -23.64 34.45
CA GLN A 72 33.41 -22.55 34.40
C GLN A 72 32.84 -21.25 35.00
N VAL A 73 31.64 -20.83 34.60
CA VAL A 73 30.96 -19.63 35.11
C VAL A 73 30.67 -19.74 36.61
N ASN A 74 30.26 -20.92 37.06
CA ASN A 74 29.93 -21.22 38.45
C ASN A 74 31.14 -21.67 39.27
N ASN A 75 32.37 -21.51 38.76
CA ASN A 75 33.61 -21.84 39.46
C ASN A 75 33.63 -23.28 40.03
N GLY A 76 33.28 -24.24 39.19
CA GLY A 76 33.30 -25.68 39.47
C GLY A 76 32.03 -26.26 40.07
N VAL A 77 30.98 -25.46 40.27
CA VAL A 77 29.74 -25.90 40.91
C VAL A 77 28.64 -26.04 39.88
N TRP A 78 27.97 -27.19 39.86
CA TRP A 78 26.79 -27.41 39.03
C TRP A 78 25.65 -27.96 39.88
N TRP A 79 24.51 -27.28 39.83
CA TRP A 79 23.30 -27.81 40.43
C TRP A 79 22.06 -27.31 39.68
N GLN A 80 21.20 -28.24 39.29
CA GLN A 80 19.92 -27.97 38.67
C GLN A 80 18.92 -29.02 39.12
N ALA A 81 17.71 -28.62 39.49
CA ALA A 81 16.63 -29.55 39.83
C ALA A 81 15.25 -28.96 39.54
N ALA A 82 14.34 -29.80 39.05
CA ALA A 82 12.92 -29.46 38.95
C ALA A 82 12.23 -29.70 40.30
N LEU A 83 11.78 -28.63 40.95
CA LEU A 83 11.16 -28.63 42.28
C LEU A 83 9.69 -28.16 42.21
N SER A 84 8.88 -28.66 43.12
CA SER A 84 7.50 -28.20 43.30
C SER A 84 7.46 -26.98 44.22
N VAL A 85 6.68 -25.98 43.83
CA VAL A 85 6.47 -24.76 44.61
C VAL A 85 5.44 -25.02 45.70
N VAL A 86 5.78 -24.60 46.92
CA VAL A 86 4.89 -24.60 48.07
C VAL A 86 4.88 -23.18 48.65
N PRO A 87 3.70 -22.60 48.91
CA PRO A 87 3.62 -21.30 49.59
C PRO A 87 4.39 -21.34 50.92
N ALA A 88 5.30 -20.39 51.09
CA ALA A 88 5.99 -20.18 52.35
C ALA A 88 5.35 -19.00 53.10
N ASP A 89 5.46 -19.02 54.44
CA ASP A 89 5.06 -17.88 55.26
C ASP A 89 5.92 -16.65 54.91
N GLU A 90 5.27 -15.56 54.50
CA GLU A 90 5.93 -14.27 54.18
C GLU A 90 6.76 -13.74 55.35
N GLY A 91 6.41 -14.11 56.59
CA GLY A 91 7.14 -13.77 57.80
C GLY A 91 8.37 -14.64 58.07
N ALA A 92 8.58 -15.75 57.35
CA ALA A 92 9.60 -16.74 57.67
C ALA A 92 11.04 -16.19 57.54
N ALA A 93 11.28 -15.26 56.60
CA ALA A 93 12.57 -14.60 56.47
C ALA A 93 12.80 -13.61 57.64
N ARG A 94 11.76 -12.82 57.97
CA ARG A 94 11.81 -11.81 59.03
C ARG A 94 11.96 -12.43 60.42
N SER A 95 11.26 -13.53 60.70
CA SER A 95 11.36 -14.25 61.97
C SER A 95 12.74 -14.86 62.20
N LYS A 96 13.48 -15.15 61.11
CA LYS A 96 14.88 -15.60 61.13
C LYS A 96 15.89 -14.44 61.14
N GLY A 97 15.44 -13.18 61.22
CA GLY A 97 16.30 -12.00 61.23
C GLY A 97 16.97 -11.70 59.88
N ILE A 98 16.46 -12.25 58.78
CA ILE A 98 17.01 -12.01 57.43
C ILE A 98 16.58 -10.61 56.97
N LYS A 99 17.56 -9.70 56.82
CA LYS A 99 17.33 -8.31 56.41
C LYS A 99 16.83 -8.19 54.95
N ARG A 100 17.48 -8.89 54.02
CA ARG A 100 17.12 -8.96 52.59
C ARG A 100 16.06 -10.04 52.38
N GLY A 101 14.81 -9.77 52.77
CA GLY A 101 13.75 -10.79 52.77
C GLY A 101 12.93 -10.88 51.48
N ALA A 102 13.03 -9.91 50.57
CA ALA A 102 12.08 -9.77 49.46
C ALA A 102 12.26 -10.84 48.37
N ASP A 103 13.48 -11.34 48.17
CA ASP A 103 13.83 -12.28 47.11
C ASP A 103 14.34 -13.63 47.65
N LYS A 104 13.87 -14.04 48.84
CA LYS A 104 14.34 -15.27 49.50
C LYS A 104 13.42 -16.44 49.24
N VAL A 105 14.04 -17.53 48.80
CA VAL A 105 13.41 -18.84 48.63
C VAL A 105 13.89 -19.82 49.69
N LEU A 106 13.02 -20.74 50.09
CA LEU A 106 13.36 -21.86 50.96
C LEU A 106 13.54 -23.11 50.11
N LEU A 107 14.76 -23.66 50.08
CA LEU A 107 15.08 -24.88 49.36
C LEU A 107 15.16 -26.09 50.31
N PRO A 108 14.87 -27.31 49.83
CA PRO A 108 15.02 -28.52 50.62
C PRO A 108 16.45 -28.71 51.18
N PRO A 109 16.63 -29.32 52.38
CA PRO A 109 17.95 -29.54 52.97
C PRO A 109 18.91 -30.36 52.08
N SER A 110 18.36 -31.23 51.23
CA SER A 110 19.13 -32.02 50.26
C SER A 110 19.90 -31.14 49.27
N VAL A 111 19.36 -29.97 48.91
CA VAL A 111 20.01 -28.99 48.03
C VAL A 111 21.26 -28.43 48.71
N GLY A 112 21.12 -28.01 49.98
CA GLY A 112 22.25 -27.53 50.77
C GLY A 112 23.35 -28.58 50.91
N ALA A 113 22.99 -29.85 51.12
CA ALA A 113 23.95 -30.93 51.23
C ALA A 113 24.72 -31.19 49.90
N GLU A 114 24.06 -31.06 48.75
CA GLU A 114 24.69 -31.18 47.43
C GLU A 114 25.65 -30.02 47.15
N LEU A 115 25.20 -28.78 47.37
CA LEU A 115 26.04 -27.60 47.18
C LEU A 115 27.28 -27.59 48.10
N MET A 116 27.13 -28.08 49.33
CA MET A 116 28.26 -28.24 50.27
C MET A 116 29.28 -29.28 49.79
N ARG A 117 28.84 -30.37 49.16
CA ARG A 117 29.75 -31.38 48.58
C ARG A 117 30.62 -30.80 47.46
N GLN A 118 30.10 -29.81 46.75
CA GLN A 118 30.76 -29.14 45.63
C GLN A 118 31.52 -27.86 46.04
N ASP A 119 31.70 -27.61 47.34
CA ASP A 119 32.37 -26.40 47.85
C ASP A 119 31.70 -25.07 47.42
N ALA A 120 30.40 -25.09 47.09
CA ALA A 120 29.66 -23.90 46.64
C ALA A 120 29.73 -22.66 47.57
N PRO A 121 29.82 -22.78 48.91
CA PRO A 121 30.01 -21.62 49.78
C PRO A 121 31.28 -20.81 49.50
N LYS A 122 32.31 -21.40 48.89
CA LYS A 122 33.54 -20.67 48.49
C LYS A 122 33.27 -19.62 47.42
N ASN A 123 32.17 -19.76 46.67
CA ASN A 123 31.75 -18.81 45.63
C ASN A 123 30.97 -17.61 46.19
N GLY A 124 30.80 -17.52 47.51
CA GLY A 124 30.07 -16.42 48.17
C GLY A 124 28.58 -16.70 48.29
N ALA A 125 27.76 -15.69 48.00
CA ALA A 125 26.31 -15.82 48.09
C ALA A 125 25.80 -16.89 47.12
N GLN A 126 24.98 -17.81 47.63
CA GLN A 126 24.36 -18.85 46.81
C GLN A 126 23.09 -18.28 46.19
N LEU A 127 23.13 -18.07 44.88
CA LEU A 127 22.05 -17.47 44.11
C LEU A 127 21.48 -18.52 43.16
N PHE A 128 20.20 -18.37 42.84
CA PHE A 128 19.46 -19.35 42.06
C PHE A 128 18.63 -18.66 41.00
N GLU A 129 18.66 -19.22 39.80
CA GLU A 129 17.77 -18.86 38.72
C GLU A 129 16.54 -19.76 38.74
N LEU A 130 15.35 -19.16 38.64
CA LEU A 130 14.07 -19.84 38.73
C LEU A 130 13.39 -19.82 37.35
N HIS A 131 13.30 -20.98 36.72
CA HIS A 131 12.60 -21.14 35.45
C HIS A 131 11.25 -21.82 35.67
N PRO A 132 10.11 -21.13 35.46
CA PRO A 132 8.82 -21.78 35.54
C PRO A 132 8.71 -22.83 34.44
N GLU A 133 8.36 -24.06 34.79
CA GLU A 133 8.01 -25.10 33.82
C GLU A 133 6.61 -24.75 33.30
N GLN A 134 6.43 -24.58 31.99
CA GLN A 134 5.19 -24.06 31.40
C GLN A 134 3.95 -24.66 32.08
N ALA A 135 3.10 -23.79 32.64
CA ALA A 135 1.89 -24.21 33.33
C ALA A 135 0.98 -24.96 32.34
N SER A 136 0.88 -26.28 32.49
CA SER A 136 -0.25 -27.02 31.94
C SER A 136 -1.52 -26.38 32.52
N ALA A 137 -2.36 -25.83 31.65
CA ALA A 137 -3.61 -25.17 32.01
C ALA A 137 -4.54 -26.15 32.75
N ALA A 138 -4.41 -26.23 34.08
CA ALA A 138 -5.32 -26.95 34.95
C ALA A 138 -5.34 -26.34 36.35
N SER A 139 -6.53 -25.85 36.71
CA SER A 139 -7.08 -25.62 38.06
C SER A 139 -6.39 -24.62 39.00
N GLY A 140 -7.05 -23.48 39.17
CA GLY A 140 -7.73 -23.13 40.43
C GLY A 140 -6.91 -23.03 41.71
N ALA A 141 -6.69 -21.80 42.17
CA ALA A 141 -6.47 -21.40 43.57
C ALA A 141 -5.36 -22.14 44.33
N GLY A 142 -4.11 -21.93 43.91
CA GLY A 142 -2.91 -22.23 44.68
C GLY A 142 -1.67 -21.99 43.84
N VAL A 143 -0.62 -21.38 44.40
CA VAL A 143 0.70 -21.26 43.74
C VAL A 143 1.41 -22.62 43.82
N SER A 144 0.81 -23.65 43.21
CA SER A 144 1.39 -24.99 43.08
C SER A 144 1.88 -25.15 41.65
N GLY A 145 3.10 -24.68 41.39
CA GLY A 145 3.78 -24.84 40.11
C GLY A 145 4.95 -25.82 40.25
N ARG A 146 5.45 -26.31 39.11
CA ARG A 146 6.78 -26.91 39.05
C ARG A 146 7.73 -25.88 38.42
N LEU A 147 8.91 -25.73 38.99
CA LEU A 147 9.93 -24.85 38.46
C LEU A 147 11.29 -25.55 38.46
N THR A 148 12.12 -25.19 37.49
CA THR A 148 13.50 -25.61 37.45
C THR A 148 14.34 -24.58 38.19
N VAL A 149 14.96 -24.99 39.29
CA VAL A 149 15.93 -24.16 40.04
C VAL A 149 17.32 -24.52 39.55
N THR A 150 18.09 -23.52 39.18
CA THR A 150 19.49 -23.69 38.76
C THR A 150 20.39 -22.84 39.63
N TYR A 151 21.48 -23.40 40.14
CA TYR A 151 22.51 -22.63 40.84
C TYR A 151 23.20 -21.69 39.84
N ARG A 152 23.34 -20.42 40.23
CA ARG A 152 24.03 -19.42 39.41
C ARG A 152 24.97 -18.58 40.27
N ARG A 153 26.18 -18.38 39.77
CA ARG A 153 27.07 -17.32 40.25
C ARG A 153 26.82 -16.06 39.41
N LEU A 154 26.34 -15.00 40.06
CA LEU A 154 26.12 -13.71 39.40
C LEU A 154 27.29 -12.76 39.62
N LEU A 155 27.59 -11.97 38.60
CA LEU A 155 28.52 -10.86 38.70
C LEU A 155 27.91 -9.73 39.53
N LYS A 156 28.77 -8.90 40.12
CA LYS A 156 28.34 -7.70 40.84
C LYS A 156 27.80 -6.68 39.83
N GLY A 157 26.60 -6.16 40.10
CA GLY A 157 26.01 -5.12 39.28
C GLY A 157 26.81 -3.83 39.40
N VAL A 158 26.89 -3.09 38.31
CA VAL A 158 27.50 -1.73 38.28
C VAL A 158 26.51 -0.67 37.78
N TYR A 159 25.50 -1.09 37.02
CA TYR A 159 24.50 -0.20 36.47
C TYR A 159 23.13 -0.90 36.41
N ALA A 160 22.08 -0.16 36.71
CA ALA A 160 20.70 -0.56 36.53
C ALA A 160 19.87 0.57 35.92
N ARG A 161 19.11 0.24 34.88
CA ARG A 161 18.07 1.10 34.32
C ARG A 161 16.72 0.62 34.82
N LEU A 162 16.00 1.49 35.52
CA LEU A 162 14.73 1.20 36.14
C LEU A 162 13.64 2.07 35.52
N GLN A 163 12.47 1.48 35.27
CA GLN A 163 11.34 2.19 34.69
C GLN A 163 10.13 2.09 35.62
N PRO A 164 9.65 3.20 36.22
CA PRO A 164 8.44 3.19 37.01
C PRO A 164 7.20 2.80 36.19
N ALA A 165 6.26 2.07 36.77
CA ALA A 165 4.99 1.77 36.10
C ALA A 165 4.14 3.03 35.88
N VAL A 166 4.13 3.92 36.89
CA VAL A 166 3.18 5.02 37.01
C VAL A 166 3.88 6.38 37.04
N ALA A 167 3.24 7.42 36.50
CA ALA A 167 3.82 8.76 36.39
C ALA A 167 4.00 9.47 37.75
N GLU A 168 3.24 9.06 38.76
CA GLU A 168 3.28 9.61 40.12
C GLU A 168 4.65 9.42 40.79
N PHE A 169 5.38 8.35 40.45
CA PHE A 169 6.71 8.10 41.01
C PHE A 169 7.63 9.31 40.84
N GLN A 170 7.72 9.86 39.63
CA GLN A 170 8.61 11.00 39.35
C GLN A 170 8.13 12.29 40.05
N LYS A 171 6.82 12.46 40.23
CA LYS A 171 6.22 13.64 40.87
C LYS A 171 6.40 13.63 42.38
N GLU A 172 6.22 12.47 43.01
CA GLU A 172 6.22 12.34 44.47
C GLU A 172 7.62 12.01 45.01
N VAL A 173 8.35 11.14 44.33
CA VAL A 173 9.66 10.65 44.79
C VAL A 173 10.82 11.53 44.28
N GLY A 174 10.58 12.45 43.35
CA GLY A 174 11.62 13.15 42.57
C GLY A 174 12.82 13.72 43.36
N GLY A 175 12.62 14.19 44.60
CA GLY A 175 13.71 14.66 45.46
C GLY A 175 14.50 13.56 46.18
N ASP A 176 13.85 12.44 46.48
CA ASP A 176 14.35 11.37 47.35
C ASP A 176 14.59 10.04 46.59
N VAL A 177 14.63 10.09 45.24
CA VAL A 177 14.77 8.92 44.36
C VAL A 177 15.92 8.01 44.79
N ARG A 178 17.07 8.60 45.11
CA ARG A 178 18.24 7.84 45.55
C ARG A 178 17.95 7.02 46.81
N GLU A 179 17.41 7.65 47.85
CA GLU A 179 17.15 6.99 49.14
C GLU A 179 16.09 5.89 48.99
N VAL A 180 15.06 6.16 48.19
CA VAL A 180 13.98 5.21 47.92
C VAL A 180 14.49 3.97 47.16
N LEU A 181 15.35 4.17 46.17
CA LEU A 181 15.99 3.07 45.44
C LEU A 181 16.97 2.30 46.33
N GLU A 182 17.80 2.97 47.13
CA GLU A 182 18.71 2.32 48.07
C GLU A 182 17.93 1.46 49.09
N ALA A 183 16.81 1.96 49.62
CA ALA A 183 15.94 1.21 50.53
C ALA A 183 15.27 0.00 49.86
N ALA A 184 14.85 0.14 48.60
CA ALA A 184 14.27 -0.96 47.82
C ALA A 184 15.30 -2.05 47.53
N LEU A 185 16.49 -1.67 47.06
CA LEU A 185 17.59 -2.59 46.73
C LEU A 185 18.20 -3.25 47.98
N ALA A 186 18.19 -2.57 49.13
CA ALA A 186 18.63 -3.13 50.39
C ALA A 186 17.79 -4.34 50.86
N ARG A 187 16.60 -4.56 50.27
CA ARG A 187 15.74 -5.72 50.54
C ARG A 187 15.97 -6.89 49.59
N HIS A 188 16.70 -6.67 48.51
CA HIS A 188 16.98 -7.62 47.43
C HIS A 188 18.45 -8.04 47.44
N SER A 189 18.74 -9.15 46.78
CA SER A 189 20.06 -9.78 46.67
C SER A 189 20.47 -9.89 45.21
N THR A 190 19.49 -10.02 44.32
CA THR A 190 19.67 -10.10 42.87
C THR A 190 18.69 -9.19 42.14
N LEU A 191 19.05 -8.78 40.92
CA LEU A 191 18.15 -8.18 39.94
C LEU A 191 18.32 -8.91 38.61
N SER A 192 17.23 -9.09 37.88
CA SER A 192 17.23 -9.59 36.50
C SER A 192 16.47 -8.64 35.58
N GLU A 193 16.90 -8.53 34.33
CA GLU A 193 16.20 -7.76 33.31
C GLU A 193 14.78 -8.33 33.11
N GLY A 194 13.77 -7.47 33.19
CA GLY A 194 12.36 -7.82 33.12
C GLY A 194 11.65 -7.98 34.46
N ASP A 195 12.39 -8.13 35.57
CA ASP A 195 11.82 -8.25 36.92
C ASP A 195 11.23 -6.93 37.41
N TRP A 196 10.36 -7.03 38.42
CA TRP A 196 9.73 -5.88 39.09
C TRP A 196 10.32 -5.67 40.49
N LEU A 197 10.63 -4.41 40.79
CA LEU A 197 11.15 -3.93 42.07
C LEU A 197 10.12 -3.01 42.71
N THR A 198 9.65 -3.37 43.92
CA THR A 198 8.76 -2.52 44.70
C THR A 198 9.57 -1.51 45.53
N ALA A 199 9.37 -0.22 45.28
CA ALA A 199 9.96 0.88 46.02
C ALA A 199 8.91 1.59 46.90
N ALA A 200 9.15 1.67 48.20
CA ALA A 200 8.23 2.29 49.15
C ALA A 200 8.65 3.74 49.48
N HIS A 201 7.72 4.68 49.38
CA HIS A 201 7.95 6.09 49.70
C HIS A 201 6.66 6.74 50.25
N ALA A 202 6.77 7.49 51.36
CA ALA A 202 5.65 8.21 51.99
C ALA A 202 4.38 7.36 52.22
N GLY A 203 4.54 6.07 52.57
CA GLY A 203 3.42 5.16 52.80
C GLY A 203 2.77 4.58 51.54
N ARG A 204 3.34 4.85 50.36
CA ARG A 204 2.93 4.28 49.07
C ARG A 204 4.01 3.34 48.53
N SER A 205 3.60 2.41 47.69
CA SER A 205 4.48 1.48 46.98
C SER A 205 4.42 1.75 45.48
N TYR A 206 5.58 1.82 44.86
CA TYR A 206 5.77 2.05 43.43
C TYR A 206 6.46 0.86 42.81
N GLU A 207 5.92 0.36 41.70
CA GLU A 207 6.51 -0.74 40.94
C GLU A 207 7.46 -0.17 39.89
N LEU A 208 8.72 -0.62 39.90
CA LEU A 208 9.74 -0.26 38.94
C LEU A 208 10.21 -1.50 38.20
N ARG A 209 10.10 -1.50 36.88
CA ARG A 209 10.59 -2.57 36.02
C ARG A 209 12.08 -2.41 35.79
N VAL A 210 12.83 -3.49 35.91
CA VAL A 210 14.25 -3.52 35.55
C VAL A 210 14.37 -3.65 34.04
N GLN A 211 14.82 -2.60 33.36
CA GLN A 211 14.94 -2.56 31.90
C GLN A 211 16.29 -3.11 31.42
N LYS A 212 17.37 -2.67 32.08
CA LYS A 212 18.73 -3.00 31.67
C LYS A 212 19.64 -3.13 32.87
N LEU A 213 20.55 -4.10 32.82
CA LEU A 213 21.58 -4.33 33.81
C LEU A 213 22.96 -4.48 33.15
N HIS A 214 24.01 -4.17 33.91
CA HIS A 214 25.40 -4.38 33.51
C HIS A 214 26.21 -4.95 34.69
N PRO A 215 27.12 -5.92 34.50
CA PRO A 215 27.65 -6.46 33.23
C PRO A 215 26.78 -7.47 32.47
N ALA A 216 25.80 -8.08 33.14
CA ALA A 216 24.97 -9.14 32.58
C ALA A 216 23.47 -8.85 32.79
N ALA A 217 22.60 -9.62 32.13
CA ALA A 217 21.16 -9.50 32.26
C ALA A 217 20.61 -9.91 33.64
N ALA A 218 21.43 -10.55 34.49
CA ALA A 218 21.14 -10.77 35.89
C ALA A 218 22.40 -10.51 36.72
N VAL A 219 22.27 -9.76 37.81
CA VAL A 219 23.40 -9.31 38.64
C VAL A 219 23.10 -9.46 40.13
N SER A 220 24.17 -9.60 40.92
CA SER A 220 24.11 -9.51 42.38
C SER A 220 24.19 -8.04 42.82
N VAL A 221 23.27 -7.63 43.69
CA VAL A 221 23.23 -6.28 44.30
C VAL A 221 23.72 -6.27 45.76
N ILE A 222 24.36 -7.36 46.18
CA ILE A 222 24.90 -7.50 47.54
C ILE A 222 26.24 -6.77 47.61
N ASP A 223 26.39 -5.81 48.51
CA ASP A 223 27.65 -5.09 48.76
C ASP A 223 28.25 -4.48 47.48
N THR A 224 27.39 -3.89 46.64
CA THR A 224 27.76 -3.24 45.38
C THR A 224 27.34 -1.78 45.38
N GLU A 225 28.20 -0.94 44.82
CA GLU A 225 27.84 0.41 44.40
C GLU A 225 27.37 0.34 42.94
N MET A 226 26.12 0.72 42.70
CA MET A 226 25.50 0.67 41.38
C MET A 226 24.99 2.04 41.00
N GLU A 227 25.24 2.43 39.75
CA GLU A 227 24.58 3.58 39.15
C GLU A 227 23.15 3.20 38.76
N ALA A 228 22.16 3.99 39.18
CA ALA A 228 20.77 3.77 38.86
C ALA A 228 20.23 4.92 38.00
N GLU A 229 19.77 4.58 36.79
CA GLU A 229 19.07 5.50 35.90
C GLU A 229 17.58 5.21 35.94
N VAL A 230 16.75 6.25 36.13
CA VAL A 230 15.29 6.11 36.14
C VAL A 230 14.70 6.68 34.86
N GLU A 231 14.09 5.82 34.04
CA GLU A 231 13.40 6.22 32.82
C GLU A 231 12.02 6.85 33.09
N PRO A 232 11.43 7.57 32.10
CA PRO A 232 10.02 7.94 32.11
C PRO A 232 9.12 6.75 32.41
N SER A 233 8.05 6.98 33.17
CA SER A 233 7.14 5.89 33.53
C SER A 233 6.52 5.22 32.30
N ILE A 234 6.17 3.94 32.41
CA ILE A 234 5.50 3.18 31.35
C ILE A 234 4.24 3.92 30.89
N GLU A 235 3.46 4.45 31.84
CA GLU A 235 2.28 5.27 31.53
C GLU A 235 2.62 6.54 30.74
N THR A 236 3.64 7.30 31.16
CA THR A 236 4.08 8.50 30.46
C THR A 236 4.56 8.17 29.05
N GLN A 237 5.35 7.10 28.90
CA GLN A 237 5.82 6.65 27.59
C GLN A 237 4.66 6.21 26.69
N ALA A 238 3.71 5.44 27.21
CA ALA A 238 2.53 5.02 26.47
C ALA A 238 1.69 6.23 26.00
N ARG A 239 1.56 7.26 26.85
CA ARG A 239 0.85 8.50 26.50
C ARG A 239 1.56 9.28 25.39
N LEU A 240 2.89 9.40 25.46
CA LEU A 240 3.68 10.06 24.41
C LEU A 240 3.56 9.32 23.08
N LEU A 241 3.70 8.00 23.09
CA LEU A 241 3.54 7.17 21.89
C LEU A 241 2.13 7.30 21.29
N ALA A 242 1.09 7.33 22.13
CA ALA A 242 -0.28 7.55 21.66
C ALA A 242 -0.44 8.94 21.02
N ALA A 243 0.11 9.99 21.62
CA ALA A 243 0.07 11.33 21.07
C ALA A 243 0.80 11.45 19.72
N GLU A 244 1.98 10.83 19.59
CA GLU A 244 2.72 10.78 18.32
C GLU A 244 1.97 10.01 17.23
N GLN A 245 1.29 8.91 17.61
CA GLN A 245 0.45 8.15 16.69
C GLN A 245 -0.75 8.98 16.21
N GLU A 246 -1.42 9.70 17.11
CA GLU A 246 -2.51 10.60 16.75
C GLU A 246 -2.04 11.73 15.82
N GLU A 247 -0.89 12.34 16.12
CA GLU A 247 -0.34 13.41 15.28
C GLU A 247 -0.02 12.90 13.89
N ARG A 248 0.61 11.72 13.77
CA ARG A 248 0.89 11.10 12.47
C ARG A 248 -0.37 10.85 11.67
N LEU A 249 -1.42 10.30 12.29
CA LEU A 249 -2.71 10.08 11.61
C LEU A 249 -3.34 11.40 11.14
N ARG A 250 -3.26 12.46 11.95
CA ARG A 250 -3.73 13.80 11.55
C ARG A 250 -2.93 14.34 10.37
N GLN A 251 -1.61 14.18 10.37
CA GLN A 251 -0.75 14.61 9.26
C GLN A 251 -1.06 13.84 7.96
N GLU A 252 -1.27 12.52 8.06
CA GLU A 252 -1.66 11.67 6.93
C GLU A 252 -3.03 12.07 6.36
N GLU A 253 -4.00 12.36 7.24
CA GLU A 253 -5.33 12.81 6.82
C GLU A 253 -5.28 14.17 6.12
N LEU A 254 -4.53 15.13 6.67
CA LEU A 254 -4.33 16.45 6.05
C LEU A 254 -3.64 16.32 4.68
N ALA A 255 -2.63 15.44 4.57
CA ALA A 255 -1.96 15.17 3.30
C ALA A 255 -2.90 14.53 2.28
N ARG A 256 -3.75 13.59 2.71
CA ARG A 256 -4.77 12.98 1.84
C ARG A 256 -5.76 14.02 1.31
N VAL A 257 -6.28 14.88 2.19
CA VAL A 257 -7.23 15.94 1.81
C VAL A 257 -6.57 16.96 0.88
N ALA A 258 -5.31 17.33 1.12
CA ALA A 258 -4.55 18.22 0.24
C ALA A 258 -4.34 17.60 -1.15
N ALA A 259 -3.94 16.32 -1.20
CA ALA A 259 -3.76 15.59 -2.46
C ALA A 259 -5.08 15.44 -3.24
N GLU A 260 -6.19 15.18 -2.55
CA GLU A 260 -7.52 15.11 -3.18
C GLU A 260 -7.94 16.46 -3.77
N ARG A 261 -7.75 17.56 -3.03
CA ARG A 261 -8.02 18.92 -3.52
C ARG A 261 -7.14 19.28 -4.72
N GLU A 262 -5.87 18.90 -4.68
CA GLU A 262 -4.96 19.13 -5.81
C GLU A 262 -5.36 18.32 -7.03
N ALA A 263 -5.76 17.05 -6.86
CA ALA A 263 -6.26 16.21 -7.94
C ALA A 263 -7.56 16.76 -8.53
N GLN A 264 -8.49 17.22 -7.70
CA GLN A 264 -9.73 17.88 -8.14
C GLN A 264 -9.41 19.15 -8.94
N ALA A 265 -8.53 20.02 -8.43
CA ALA A 265 -8.15 21.25 -9.15
C ALA A 265 -7.47 20.96 -10.50
N ARG A 266 -6.63 19.92 -10.58
CA ARG A 266 -6.02 19.48 -11.85
C ARG A 266 -7.09 18.95 -12.82
N ALA A 267 -8.00 18.12 -12.35
CA ALA A 267 -9.08 17.60 -13.19
C ALA A 267 -10.02 18.71 -13.67
N GLU A 268 -10.33 19.71 -12.83
CA GLU A 268 -11.11 20.89 -13.23
C GLU A 268 -10.38 21.74 -14.26
N ALA A 269 -9.06 21.95 -14.10
CA ALA A 269 -8.25 22.68 -15.06
C ALA A 269 -8.17 21.95 -16.42
N GLU A 270 -7.94 20.64 -16.41
CA GLU A 270 -7.93 19.81 -17.63
C GLU A 270 -9.31 19.80 -18.32
N ALA A 271 -10.40 19.72 -17.56
CA ALA A 271 -11.75 19.79 -18.11
C ALA A 271 -12.05 21.17 -18.71
N ALA A 272 -11.59 22.25 -18.07
CA ALA A 272 -11.74 23.61 -18.58
C ALA A 272 -10.93 23.82 -19.88
N GLU A 273 -9.70 23.33 -19.93
CA GLU A 273 -8.86 23.36 -21.14
C GLU A 273 -9.49 22.54 -22.28
N ALA A 274 -9.97 21.33 -21.99
CA ALA A 274 -10.66 20.49 -22.97
C ALA A 274 -11.95 21.16 -23.50
N ALA A 275 -12.72 21.82 -22.64
CA ALA A 275 -13.91 22.56 -23.04
C ALA A 275 -13.58 23.76 -23.93
N GLN A 276 -12.52 24.51 -23.61
CA GLN A 276 -12.03 25.63 -24.44
C GLN A 276 -11.53 25.12 -25.80
N ALA A 277 -10.75 24.05 -25.84
CA ALA A 277 -10.27 23.43 -27.07
C ALA A 277 -11.42 22.92 -27.95
N ALA A 278 -12.43 22.29 -27.34
CA ALA A 278 -13.63 21.83 -28.07
C ALA A 278 -14.43 23.01 -28.64
N ALA A 279 -14.60 24.09 -27.88
CA ALA A 279 -15.28 25.30 -28.35
C ALA A 279 -14.52 25.96 -29.52
N ALA A 280 -13.19 26.06 -29.42
CA ALA A 280 -12.35 26.59 -30.48
C ALA A 280 -12.43 25.73 -31.76
N ALA A 281 -12.38 24.40 -31.63
CA ALA A 281 -12.50 23.48 -32.76
C ALA A 281 -13.87 23.57 -33.45
N ILE A 282 -14.96 23.77 -32.70
CA ILE A 282 -16.30 23.98 -33.27
C ILE A 282 -16.33 25.28 -34.08
N GLU A 283 -15.72 26.36 -33.58
CA GLU A 283 -15.70 27.64 -34.28
C GLU A 283 -14.82 27.59 -35.54
N GLU A 284 -13.66 26.94 -35.47
CA GLU A 284 -12.79 26.69 -36.63
C GLU A 284 -13.53 25.88 -37.71
N GLN A 285 -14.21 24.79 -37.34
CA GLN A 285 -15.01 24.00 -38.27
C GLN A 285 -16.12 24.82 -38.95
N ARG A 286 -16.79 25.70 -38.19
CA ARG A 286 -17.81 26.60 -38.75
C ARG A 286 -17.21 27.60 -39.75
N ALA A 287 -16.04 28.15 -39.46
CA ALA A 287 -15.32 29.05 -40.35
C ALA A 287 -14.88 28.32 -41.63
N ASP A 288 -14.34 27.11 -41.51
CA ASP A 288 -13.94 26.27 -42.65
C ASP A 288 -15.12 25.84 -43.52
N ASP A 289 -16.25 25.45 -42.90
CA ASP A 289 -17.50 25.13 -43.60
C ASP A 289 -18.06 26.36 -44.32
N HIS A 290 -17.91 27.54 -43.73
CA HIS A 290 -18.33 28.81 -44.34
C HIS A 290 -17.46 29.16 -45.54
N GLU A 291 -16.15 29.09 -45.42
CA GLU A 291 -15.21 29.37 -46.50
C GLU A 291 -15.33 28.34 -47.64
N ARG A 292 -15.50 27.04 -47.32
CA ARG A 292 -15.77 26.00 -48.33
C ARG A 292 -17.05 26.28 -49.12
N ARG A 293 -18.13 26.68 -48.45
CA ARG A 293 -19.38 27.06 -49.12
C ARG A 293 -19.18 28.26 -50.05
N ARG A 294 -18.46 29.29 -49.60
CA ARG A 294 -18.13 30.47 -50.42
C ARG A 294 -17.35 30.07 -51.68
N GLN A 295 -16.33 29.23 -51.54
CA GLN A 295 -15.50 28.78 -52.67
C GLN A 295 -16.29 27.92 -53.66
N ALA A 296 -17.12 27.01 -53.17
CA ALA A 296 -18.00 26.20 -54.02
C ALA A 296 -18.96 27.07 -54.84
N SER A 297 -19.62 28.05 -54.19
CA SER A 297 -20.51 29.00 -54.87
C SER A 297 -19.76 29.86 -55.90
N ALA A 298 -18.51 30.25 -55.63
CA ALA A 298 -17.69 31.01 -56.58
C ALA A 298 -17.30 30.19 -57.82
N ALA A 299 -17.04 28.89 -57.66
CA ALA A 299 -16.65 28.00 -58.76
C ALA A 299 -17.80 27.70 -59.75
N GLU A 300 -19.05 27.79 -59.30
CA GLU A 300 -20.25 27.59 -60.14
C GLU A 300 -20.63 28.83 -60.97
N LEU A 301 -19.99 29.98 -60.73
CA LEU A 301 -20.30 31.22 -61.43
C LEU A 301 -19.87 31.20 -62.89
N ARG A 302 -20.76 31.71 -63.74
CA ARG A 302 -20.47 32.00 -65.15
C ARG A 302 -19.70 33.32 -65.26
N PRO A 303 -18.88 33.50 -66.31
CA PRO A 303 -18.16 34.74 -66.54
C PRO A 303 -19.12 35.92 -66.75
N GLU A 304 -18.77 37.07 -66.19
CA GLU A 304 -19.57 38.29 -66.28
C GLU A 304 -19.72 38.76 -67.75
N PRO A 305 -20.94 39.06 -68.22
CA PRO A 305 -21.13 39.58 -69.57
C PRO A 305 -20.47 40.96 -69.76
N PRO A 306 -19.96 41.24 -70.98
CA PRO A 306 -19.38 42.53 -71.31
C PRO A 306 -20.41 43.66 -71.26
N LEU A 307 -19.91 44.88 -71.01
CA LEU A 307 -20.72 46.09 -71.01
C LEU A 307 -21.30 46.35 -72.41
N GLY A 308 -22.63 46.50 -72.51
CA GLY A 308 -23.32 46.82 -73.76
C GLY A 308 -23.89 45.60 -74.52
N GLU A 309 -23.75 44.38 -74.00
CA GLU A 309 -24.47 43.21 -74.52
C GLU A 309 -25.99 43.39 -74.30
N PRO A 310 -26.85 43.22 -75.33
CA PRO A 310 -28.30 43.39 -75.18
C PRO A 310 -28.89 42.31 -74.27
N GLY A 311 -29.82 42.70 -73.38
CA GLY A 311 -30.49 41.78 -72.45
C GLY A 311 -29.72 41.51 -71.15
N VAL A 312 -28.72 42.34 -70.82
CA VAL A 312 -27.95 42.30 -69.57
C VAL A 312 -28.49 43.31 -68.56
N ALA A 313 -28.61 42.88 -67.31
CA ALA A 313 -28.95 43.73 -66.18
C ALA A 313 -27.83 43.72 -65.12
N THR A 314 -27.65 44.85 -64.44
CA THR A 314 -26.68 44.99 -63.34
C THR A 314 -27.41 44.80 -62.01
N CYS A 315 -27.09 43.75 -61.26
CA CYS A 315 -27.61 43.56 -59.91
C CYS A 315 -26.63 44.13 -58.89
N VAL A 316 -27.11 45.04 -58.04
CA VAL A 316 -26.35 45.66 -56.95
C VAL A 316 -26.90 45.13 -55.62
N VAL A 317 -26.11 44.36 -54.89
CA VAL A 317 -26.51 43.75 -53.62
C VAL A 317 -25.78 44.42 -52.47
N ARG A 318 -26.51 44.82 -51.43
CA ARG A 318 -25.93 45.24 -50.14
C ARG A 318 -25.82 44.02 -49.22
N LEU A 319 -24.60 43.67 -48.85
CA LEU A 319 -24.27 42.55 -47.96
C LEU A 319 -24.50 42.91 -46.48
N PRO A 320 -24.63 41.91 -45.59
CA PRO A 320 -24.83 42.13 -44.15
C PRO A 320 -23.69 42.90 -43.46
N ASP A 321 -22.46 42.82 -43.99
CA ASP A 321 -21.29 43.58 -43.52
C ASP A 321 -21.26 45.04 -44.00
N GLY A 322 -22.31 45.47 -44.72
CA GLY A 322 -22.44 46.82 -45.27
C GLY A 322 -21.75 47.04 -46.62
N ARG A 323 -20.95 46.07 -47.10
CA ARG A 323 -20.35 46.14 -48.44
C ARG A 323 -21.43 46.11 -49.51
N ARG A 324 -21.17 46.78 -50.63
CA ARG A 324 -22.03 46.77 -51.82
C ARG A 324 -21.27 46.09 -52.94
N CYS A 325 -21.81 44.98 -53.42
CA CYS A 325 -21.25 44.27 -54.58
C CYS A 325 -22.18 44.50 -55.77
N ALA A 326 -21.63 44.62 -56.97
CA ALA A 326 -22.38 44.76 -58.20
C ALA A 326 -21.85 43.79 -59.23
N GLN A 327 -22.74 43.07 -59.92
CA GLN A 327 -22.38 42.19 -61.02
C GLN A 327 -23.46 42.21 -62.10
N ARG A 328 -23.02 42.11 -63.35
CA ARG A 328 -23.91 41.96 -64.51
C ARG A 328 -24.34 40.52 -64.72
N PHE A 329 -25.58 40.32 -65.12
CA PHE A 329 -26.17 39.02 -65.44
C PHE A 329 -27.02 39.12 -66.70
N ARG A 330 -27.10 38.03 -67.48
CA ARG A 330 -28.04 37.95 -68.60
C ARG A 330 -29.43 37.64 -68.06
N GLY A 331 -30.49 38.16 -68.68
CA GLY A 331 -31.86 37.81 -68.31
C GLY A 331 -32.17 36.32 -68.41
N SER A 332 -31.45 35.58 -69.28
CA SER A 332 -31.57 34.13 -69.46
C SER A 332 -30.75 33.31 -68.46
N ASP A 333 -29.90 33.93 -67.63
CA ASP A 333 -29.15 33.18 -66.63
C ASP A 333 -30.12 32.60 -65.57
N PRO A 334 -29.87 31.37 -65.07
CA PRO A 334 -30.66 30.80 -63.99
C PRO A 334 -30.64 31.70 -62.76
N LEU A 335 -31.77 31.85 -62.08
CA LEU A 335 -31.88 32.64 -60.85
C LEU A 335 -30.86 32.22 -59.78
N GLY A 336 -30.53 30.91 -59.74
CA GLY A 336 -29.47 30.38 -58.89
C GLY A 336 -28.10 31.04 -59.06
N GLN A 337 -27.76 31.58 -60.24
CA GLN A 337 -26.48 32.30 -60.47
C GLN A 337 -26.37 33.57 -59.62
N LEU A 338 -27.49 34.26 -59.41
CA LEU A 338 -27.51 35.47 -58.58
C LEU A 338 -27.27 35.12 -57.10
N PHE A 339 -27.90 34.07 -56.59
CA PHE A 339 -27.72 33.60 -55.22
C PHE A 339 -26.33 33.01 -54.99
N ALA A 340 -25.83 32.18 -55.91
CA ALA A 340 -24.46 31.67 -55.87
C ALA A 340 -23.43 32.81 -55.87
N TRP A 341 -23.69 33.89 -56.61
CA TRP A 341 -22.80 35.06 -56.59
C TRP A 341 -22.85 35.78 -55.25
N VAL A 342 -24.05 36.01 -54.72
CA VAL A 342 -24.21 36.63 -53.40
C VAL A 342 -23.53 35.79 -52.32
N ASP A 343 -23.64 34.46 -52.37
CA ASP A 343 -22.95 33.53 -51.46
C ASP A 343 -21.42 33.59 -51.61
N ALA A 344 -20.92 33.64 -52.84
CA ALA A 344 -19.49 33.81 -53.13
C ALA A 344 -18.93 35.15 -52.59
N GLN A 345 -19.76 36.19 -52.53
CA GLN A 345 -19.40 37.49 -51.93
C GLN A 345 -19.55 37.50 -50.39
N GLY A 346 -20.10 36.43 -49.81
CA GLY A 346 -20.29 36.27 -48.36
C GLY A 346 -21.68 36.61 -47.83
N GLY A 347 -22.69 36.73 -48.70
CA GLY A 347 -24.07 37.06 -48.31
C GLY A 347 -24.77 35.97 -47.49
N GLY A 348 -24.55 34.69 -47.79
CA GLY A 348 -25.04 33.54 -47.03
C GLY A 348 -24.15 33.11 -45.86
N GLY A 349 -23.39 34.05 -45.27
CA GLY A 349 -22.33 33.70 -44.34
C GLY A 349 -22.76 33.25 -42.95
N ALA A 350 -21.78 32.74 -42.18
CA ALA A 350 -21.98 32.30 -40.80
C ALA A 350 -22.68 33.42 -39.99
N GLY A 351 -23.94 33.19 -39.62
CA GLY A 351 -24.77 34.12 -38.86
C GLY A 351 -26.04 34.63 -39.57
N PHE A 352 -26.09 34.69 -40.91
CA PHE A 352 -27.26 35.23 -41.62
C PHE A 352 -28.31 34.15 -42.00
N GLY A 353 -27.86 32.90 -42.14
CA GLY A 353 -28.75 31.78 -42.46
C GLY A 353 -29.33 31.85 -43.89
N PRO A 354 -30.39 31.10 -44.21
CA PRO A 354 -31.06 31.20 -45.50
C PRO A 354 -31.68 32.61 -45.66
N TYR A 355 -31.59 33.18 -46.85
CA TYR A 355 -32.04 34.55 -47.14
C TYR A 355 -32.84 34.66 -48.43
N ASN A 356 -33.55 35.78 -48.54
CA ASN A 356 -34.21 36.26 -49.75
C ASN A 356 -33.54 37.55 -50.22
N LEU A 357 -33.57 37.80 -51.53
CA LEU A 357 -33.12 39.05 -52.13
C LEU A 357 -34.34 39.97 -52.35
N VAL A 358 -34.30 41.18 -51.83
CA VAL A 358 -35.45 42.10 -51.85
C VAL A 358 -35.10 43.37 -52.61
N ALA A 359 -35.81 43.63 -53.72
CA ALA A 359 -35.82 44.93 -54.39
C ALA A 359 -36.75 45.87 -53.61
N MET A 360 -36.40 47.15 -53.47
CA MET A 360 -37.12 48.08 -52.60
C MET A 360 -38.23 48.89 -53.29
N TYR A 361 -38.10 49.23 -54.58
CA TYR A 361 -39.05 50.10 -55.29
C TYR A 361 -39.25 49.70 -56.77
N PRO A 362 -40.40 49.11 -57.15
CA PRO A 362 -41.42 48.54 -56.29
C PRO A 362 -40.86 47.36 -55.45
N ARG A 363 -41.40 47.13 -54.24
CA ARG A 363 -40.91 46.08 -53.37
C ARG A 363 -41.16 44.69 -53.99
N ARG A 364 -40.10 43.89 -54.16
CA ARG A 364 -40.19 42.51 -54.70
C ARG A 364 -39.25 41.59 -53.93
N VAL A 365 -39.80 40.53 -53.35
CA VAL A 365 -39.03 39.48 -52.67
C VAL A 365 -38.72 38.38 -53.67
N VAL A 366 -37.46 38.04 -53.78
CA VAL A 366 -36.94 36.99 -54.65
C VAL A 366 -36.32 35.93 -53.75
N SER A 367 -36.85 34.71 -53.83
CA SER A 367 -36.35 33.55 -53.10
C SER A 367 -35.57 32.63 -54.04
N LEU A 368 -34.66 31.84 -53.49
CA LEU A 368 -33.95 30.83 -54.27
C LEU A 368 -34.98 29.80 -54.80
N GLY A 369 -34.99 29.59 -56.11
CA GLY A 369 -35.93 28.70 -56.78
C GLY A 369 -35.53 28.44 -58.23
N GLY A 370 -36.33 27.64 -58.94
CA GLY A 370 -36.15 27.42 -60.38
C GLY A 370 -36.62 28.61 -61.22
N GLY A 371 -35.98 28.86 -62.35
CA GLY A 371 -36.31 29.93 -63.29
C GLY A 371 -35.11 30.80 -63.68
N THR A 372 -35.37 31.87 -64.44
CA THR A 372 -34.34 32.81 -64.93
C THR A 372 -34.43 34.19 -64.25
N LEU A 373 -33.39 35.01 -64.36
CA LEU A 373 -33.43 36.38 -63.81
C LEU A 373 -34.53 37.25 -64.45
N ALA A 374 -34.83 37.04 -65.75
CA ALA A 374 -35.92 37.73 -66.42
C ALA A 374 -37.29 37.34 -65.85
N GLU A 375 -37.51 36.06 -65.55
CA GLU A 375 -38.75 35.56 -64.92
C GLU A 375 -38.92 36.08 -63.49
N ALA A 376 -37.83 36.26 -62.75
CA ALA A 376 -37.82 36.94 -61.45
C ALA A 376 -37.99 38.47 -61.54
N GLY A 377 -38.08 39.01 -62.77
CA GLY A 377 -38.24 40.43 -63.04
C GLY A 377 -36.99 41.28 -62.84
N LEU A 378 -35.79 40.66 -62.81
CA LEU A 378 -34.49 41.28 -62.57
C LEU A 378 -33.71 41.59 -63.86
N ALA A 379 -34.42 41.82 -64.97
CA ALA A 379 -33.82 42.14 -66.27
C ALA A 379 -33.83 43.65 -66.59
N GLY A 380 -34.25 44.50 -65.65
CA GLY A 380 -34.38 45.94 -65.85
C GLY A 380 -33.08 46.69 -65.59
N GLY A 381 -32.16 46.78 -66.55
CA GLY A 381 -31.01 47.69 -66.58
C GLY A 381 -30.09 47.68 -65.35
N GLN A 382 -30.52 48.26 -64.23
CA GLN A 382 -29.89 48.15 -62.92
C GLN A 382 -30.93 47.87 -61.82
N GLU A 383 -30.74 46.76 -61.09
CA GLU A 383 -31.59 46.29 -59.99
C GLU A 383 -30.81 46.42 -58.67
N THR A 384 -31.39 47.05 -57.64
CA THR A 384 -30.77 47.14 -56.31
C THR A 384 -31.50 46.24 -55.32
N LEU A 385 -30.76 45.33 -54.69
CA LEU A 385 -31.26 44.26 -53.84
C LEU A 385 -30.61 44.33 -52.44
N VAL A 386 -31.37 43.94 -51.43
CA VAL A 386 -30.92 43.79 -50.04
C VAL A 386 -31.23 42.37 -49.58
N LEU A 387 -30.36 41.79 -48.74
CA LEU A 387 -30.63 40.50 -48.13
C LEU A 387 -31.60 40.66 -46.96
N GLU A 388 -32.66 39.86 -46.94
CA GLU A 388 -33.55 39.67 -45.78
C GLU A 388 -33.49 38.19 -45.36
N PRO A 389 -33.42 37.85 -44.06
CA PRO A 389 -33.45 36.46 -43.61
C PRO A 389 -34.77 35.79 -44.02
N ALA A 390 -34.70 34.53 -44.45
CA ALA A 390 -35.84 33.80 -45.01
C ALA A 390 -36.87 33.34 -43.94
N GLY A 391 -36.52 33.41 -42.66
CA GLY A 391 -37.47 33.39 -41.55
C GLY A 391 -37.84 34.82 -41.17
N GLY A 392 -39.13 35.12 -41.07
CA GLY A 392 -39.64 36.47 -40.74
C GLY A 392 -39.06 37.06 -39.46
N LEU A 393 -39.41 38.33 -39.20
CA LEU A 393 -38.90 39.28 -38.16
C LEU A 393 -38.56 38.75 -36.75
N ASP A 394 -38.90 37.52 -36.38
CA ASP A 394 -38.51 36.88 -35.11
C ASP A 394 -37.00 36.54 -35.03
N ALA A 395 -36.29 36.46 -36.16
CA ALA A 395 -34.84 36.18 -36.17
C ALA A 395 -33.96 37.40 -35.78
N GLN A 396 -34.45 38.64 -35.94
CA GLN A 396 -33.70 39.84 -35.55
C GLN A 396 -33.60 40.04 -34.03
N GLN A 397 -34.53 39.48 -33.26
CA GLN A 397 -34.50 39.55 -31.79
C GLN A 397 -33.61 38.47 -31.15
N ALA A 398 -33.33 37.36 -31.84
CA ALA A 398 -32.48 36.28 -31.34
C ALA A 398 -30.97 36.55 -31.51
N ALA A 399 -30.57 37.37 -32.49
CA ALA A 399 -29.16 37.69 -32.76
C ALA A 399 -28.57 38.80 -31.85
N GLN A 400 -29.38 39.42 -30.98
CA GLN A 400 -28.95 40.45 -30.02
C GLN A 400 -28.92 39.96 -28.56
N ARG A 401 -29.03 38.65 -28.31
CA ARG A 401 -28.88 38.06 -26.97
C ARG A 401 -27.66 37.17 -26.87
#